data_AF-W7YQK0-F1
#
_entry.id   AF-W7YQK0-F1
#
_cell.length_a   1.000
_cell.length_b   1.000
_cell.length_c   1.000
_cell.angle_alpha   90.00
_cell.angle_beta   90.00
_cell.angle_gamma   90.00
#
_symmetry.space_group_name_H-M   'P 1'
#
loop_
_entity.id
_entity.type
_entity.pdbx_description
1 polymer ?
#
loop_
_entity_poly.entity_id
_entity_poly.type
_entity_poly.pdbx_seq_one_letter_code
_entity_poly.pdbx_strand_id
1 'polypeptide(L)'
;MKKSISLFMIILIVLSFLSSSVNAAPVKYEVTGVISKLYYQSESGYYVVHTKKNSKGNSWVLDLVRISTKKENKILTNQLKNMYIGKTVHIVYIGDQQTDEEIEIIDTWIE
;
A
#
# COMPACT_ATOMS: atom_id res chain seq x y z
N MET A 1 51.18 28.10 -17.97
CA MET A 1 49.92 28.44 -17.26
C MET A 1 48.65 28.07 -18.03
N LYS A 2 48.50 28.37 -19.34
CA LYS A 2 47.25 28.09 -20.09
C LYS A 2 46.88 26.60 -20.23
N LYS A 3 47.87 25.69 -20.38
CA LYS A 3 47.63 24.23 -20.51
C LYS A 3 47.13 23.58 -19.21
N SER A 4 47.62 24.05 -18.07
CA SER A 4 47.24 23.55 -16.73
C SER A 4 45.79 23.92 -16.39
N ILE A 5 45.37 25.13 -16.76
CA ILE A 5 43.99 25.61 -16.57
C ILE A 5 43.01 24.83 -17.45
N SER A 6 43.40 24.54 -18.70
CA SER A 6 42.58 23.73 -19.60
C SER A 6 42.41 22.28 -19.13
N LEU A 7 43.46 21.67 -18.58
CA LEU A 7 43.39 20.32 -18.02
C LEU A 7 42.48 20.26 -16.78
N PHE A 8 42.56 21.28 -15.92
CA PHE A 8 41.73 21.39 -14.71
C PHE A 8 40.24 21.54 -15.06
N MET A 9 39.92 22.31 -16.10
CA MET A 9 38.55 22.52 -16.57
C MET A 9 37.93 21.24 -17.14
N ILE A 10 38.72 20.42 -17.85
CA ILE A 10 38.26 19.13 -18.40
C ILE A 10 37.96 18.15 -17.27
N ILE A 11 38.82 18.08 -16.24
CA ILE A 11 38.59 17.21 -15.07
C ILE A 11 37.29 17.62 -14.36
N LEU A 12 37.05 18.91 -14.17
CA LEU A 12 35.83 19.42 -13.52
C LEU A 12 34.55 19.04 -14.27
N ILE A 13 34.59 19.09 -15.61
CA ILE A 13 33.47 18.69 -16.46
C ILE A 13 33.21 17.19 -16.35
N VAL A 14 34.25 16.35 -16.35
CA VAL A 14 34.09 14.89 -16.20
C VAL A 14 33.52 14.51 -14.83
N LEU A 15 33.91 15.22 -13.76
CA LEU A 15 33.34 15.02 -12.42
C LEU A 15 31.87 15.44 -12.32
N SER A 16 31.41 16.40 -13.13
CA SER A 16 30.00 16.83 -13.11
C SER A 16 29.02 15.80 -13.69
N PHE A 17 29.49 14.83 -14.48
CA PHE A 17 28.66 13.74 -15.01
C PHE A 17 28.59 12.51 -14.08
N LEU A 18 29.27 12.54 -12.93
CA LEU A 18 29.26 11.45 -11.95
C LEU A 18 28.20 11.63 -10.85
N SER A 19 27.19 12.48 -11.06
CA SER A 19 26.05 12.56 -10.15
C SER A 19 25.23 11.27 -10.24
N SER A 20 25.64 10.25 -9.49
CA SER A 20 24.84 9.06 -9.26
C SER A 20 23.58 9.47 -8.50
N SER A 21 22.43 9.36 -9.16
CA SER A 21 21.14 9.43 -8.47
C SER A 21 21.05 8.25 -7.51
N VAL A 22 21.19 8.52 -6.22
CA VAL A 22 20.89 7.53 -5.19
C VAL A 22 19.37 7.43 -5.11
N ASN A 23 18.79 6.44 -5.77
CA ASN A 23 17.37 6.13 -5.57
C ASN A 23 17.22 5.62 -4.14
N ALA A 24 16.64 6.43 -3.26
CA ALA A 24 16.25 5.99 -1.94
C ALA A 24 15.23 4.84 -2.09
N ALA A 25 15.39 3.79 -1.29
CA ALA A 25 14.37 2.75 -1.22
C ALA A 25 13.05 3.38 -0.77
N PRO A 26 11.91 2.96 -1.35
CA PRO A 26 10.62 3.50 -0.95
C PRO A 26 10.37 3.30 0.55
N VAL A 27 9.89 4.35 1.21
CA VAL A 27 9.55 4.31 2.64
C VAL A 27 8.34 3.40 2.81
N LYS A 28 8.46 2.42 3.71
CA LYS A 28 7.38 1.50 4.07
C LYS A 28 6.71 1.97 5.35
N TYR A 29 5.39 1.90 5.37
CA TYR A 29 4.57 2.23 6.52
C TYR A 29 3.80 0.99 6.98
N GLU A 30 3.69 0.81 8.30
CA GLU A 30 2.92 -0.26 8.91
C GLU A 30 1.81 0.33 9.78
N VAL A 31 0.59 -0.14 9.58
CA VAL A 31 -0.59 0.30 10.34
C VAL A 31 -1.49 -0.88 10.67
N THR A 32 -2.20 -0.76 11.79
CA THR A 32 -3.20 -1.73 12.22
C THR A 32 -4.61 -1.17 12.10
N GLY A 33 -5.58 -2.02 11.77
CA GLY A 33 -7.00 -1.67 11.79
C GLY A 33 -7.86 -2.81 12.33
N VAL A 34 -8.95 -2.48 13.03
CA VAL A 34 -9.91 -3.49 13.50
C VAL A 34 -10.99 -3.66 12.44
N ILE A 35 -11.21 -4.87 11.94
CA ILE A 35 -12.26 -5.15 10.96
C ILE A 35 -13.64 -4.93 11.60
N SER A 36 -14.46 -4.10 10.96
CA SER A 36 -15.77 -3.68 11.48
C SER A 36 -16.94 -4.13 10.62
N LYS A 37 -16.72 -4.27 9.31
CA LYS A 37 -17.75 -4.68 8.36
C LYS A 37 -17.14 -5.65 7.35
N LEU A 38 -17.97 -6.59 6.91
CA LEU A 38 -17.70 -7.49 5.81
C LEU A 38 -18.96 -7.58 4.96
N TYR A 39 -18.81 -7.41 3.66
CA TYR A 39 -19.89 -7.55 2.70
C TYR A 39 -19.41 -8.16 1.39
N TYR A 40 -20.37 -8.65 0.61
CA TYR A 40 -20.14 -9.23 -0.70
C TYR A 40 -20.43 -8.18 -1.78
N GLN A 41 -19.45 -7.92 -2.65
CA GLN A 41 -19.59 -7.02 -3.78
C GLN A 41 -19.96 -7.84 -5.03
N SER A 42 -21.24 -7.80 -5.41
CA SER A 42 -21.82 -8.65 -6.46
C SER A 42 -21.28 -8.37 -7.87
N GLU A 43 -20.85 -7.14 -8.14
CA GLU A 43 -20.31 -6.75 -9.44
C GLU A 43 -18.93 -7.37 -9.71
N SER A 44 -18.09 -7.39 -8.69
CA SER A 44 -16.70 -7.86 -8.77
C SER A 44 -16.57 -9.35 -8.38
N GLY A 45 -17.49 -9.88 -7.58
CA GLY A 45 -17.44 -11.24 -7.06
C GLY A 45 -16.52 -11.38 -5.85
N TYR A 46 -16.25 -10.30 -5.13
CA TYR A 46 -15.34 -10.29 -3.97
C TYR A 46 -16.09 -10.14 -2.66
N TYR A 47 -15.58 -10.79 -1.62
CA TYR A 47 -15.83 -10.38 -0.25
C TYR A 47 -14.81 -9.32 0.14
N VAL A 48 -15.32 -8.22 0.70
CA VAL A 48 -14.54 -7.05 1.05
C VAL A 48 -14.71 -6.79 2.54
N VAL A 49 -13.61 -6.43 3.20
CA VAL A 49 -13.60 -6.03 4.62
C VAL A 49 -13.27 -4.56 4.78
N HIS A 50 -13.91 -3.92 5.77
CA HIS A 50 -13.64 -2.53 6.14
C HIS A 50 -13.14 -2.46 7.57
N THR A 51 -12.06 -1.73 7.79
CA THR A 51 -11.58 -1.42 9.13
C THR A 51 -12.40 -0.29 9.76
N LYS A 52 -12.40 -0.23 11.10
CA LYS A 52 -12.90 0.94 11.84
C LYS A 52 -12.12 2.17 11.41
N LYS A 53 -12.80 3.31 11.40
CA LYS A 53 -12.13 4.60 11.23
C LYS A 53 -11.12 4.81 12.34
N ASN A 54 -9.92 5.24 12.00
CA ASN A 54 -8.90 5.65 12.96
C ASN A 54 -9.23 7.04 13.55
N SER A 55 -8.37 7.57 14.42
CA SER A 55 -8.53 8.88 15.05
C SER A 55 -8.58 10.05 14.05
N LYS A 56 -8.07 9.85 12.83
CA LYS A 56 -8.11 10.82 11.73
C LYS A 56 -9.34 10.66 10.83
N GLY A 57 -10.20 9.67 11.11
CA GLY A 57 -11.40 9.38 10.31
C GLY A 57 -11.15 8.47 9.09
N ASN A 58 -9.92 8.01 8.86
CA ASN A 58 -9.54 7.16 7.73
C ASN A 58 -9.83 5.69 8.04
N SER A 59 -10.16 4.90 7.01
CA SER A 59 -10.38 3.46 7.09
C SER A 59 -9.82 2.75 5.87
N TRP A 60 -9.51 1.48 6.02
CA TRP A 60 -9.01 0.63 4.95
C TRP A 60 -10.12 -0.29 4.42
N VAL A 61 -10.04 -0.55 3.13
CA VAL A 61 -10.91 -1.48 2.39
C VAL A 61 -10.02 -2.52 1.77
N LEU A 62 -10.22 -3.79 2.09
CA LEU A 62 -9.36 -4.88 1.65
C LEU A 62 -10.19 -5.98 1.00
N ASP A 63 -9.72 -6.49 -0.13
CA ASP A 63 -10.26 -7.69 -0.77
C ASP A 63 -9.83 -8.92 0.03
N LEU A 64 -10.79 -9.76 0.40
CA LEU A 64 -10.55 -10.91 1.25
C LEU A 64 -10.53 -12.21 0.45
N VAL A 65 -11.62 -12.49 -0.27
CA VAL A 65 -11.71 -13.69 -1.10
C VAL A 65 -12.59 -13.42 -2.31
N ARG A 66 -12.12 -13.89 -3.47
CA ARG A 66 -12.90 -13.88 -4.71
C ARG A 66 -13.69 -15.18 -4.81
N ILE A 67 -14.96 -15.08 -5.15
CA ILE A 67 -15.79 -16.23 -5.54
C ILE A 67 -16.15 -16.13 -7.01
N SER A 68 -16.29 -17.27 -7.69
CA SER A 68 -16.58 -17.34 -9.13
C SER A 68 -18.02 -17.00 -9.50
N THR A 69 -18.89 -16.86 -8.51
CA THR A 69 -20.32 -16.57 -8.69
C THR A 69 -20.61 -15.11 -8.41
N LYS A 70 -21.56 -14.52 -9.14
CA LYS A 70 -22.07 -13.15 -8.88
C LYS A 70 -23.11 -13.09 -7.77
N LYS A 71 -23.55 -14.24 -7.25
CA LYS A 71 -24.56 -14.34 -6.20
C LYS A 71 -23.91 -14.59 -4.84
N GLU A 72 -24.34 -13.82 -3.83
CA GLU A 72 -23.90 -13.99 -2.45
C GLU A 72 -24.23 -15.40 -1.92
N ASN A 73 -23.24 -16.05 -1.31
CA ASN A 73 -23.46 -17.23 -0.48
C ASN A 73 -23.60 -16.80 0.99
N LYS A 74 -24.83 -16.74 1.51
CA LYS A 74 -25.11 -16.29 2.88
C LYS A 74 -24.42 -17.13 3.96
N ILE A 75 -24.24 -18.44 3.73
CA ILE A 75 -23.57 -19.33 4.68
C ILE A 75 -22.10 -18.92 4.78
N LEU A 76 -21.44 -18.79 3.63
CA LEU A 76 -20.06 -18.32 3.56
C LEU A 76 -19.92 -16.91 4.14
N THR A 77 -20.83 -15.98 3.81
CA THR A 77 -20.84 -14.63 4.39
C THR A 77 -20.83 -14.67 5.91
N ASN A 78 -21.69 -15.49 6.52
CA ASN A 78 -21.76 -15.60 7.97
C ASN A 78 -20.50 -16.22 8.58
N GLN A 79 -19.92 -17.23 7.93
CA GLN A 79 -18.64 -17.83 8.35
C GLN A 79 -17.51 -16.81 8.33
N LEU A 80 -17.39 -16.06 7.23
CA LEU A 80 -16.37 -15.01 7.09
C LEU A 80 -16.59 -13.89 8.11
N LYS A 81 -17.83 -13.46 8.34
CA LYS A 81 -18.14 -12.46 9.38
C LYS A 81 -17.68 -12.92 10.75
N ASN A 82 -17.97 -14.16 11.13
CA ASN A 82 -17.55 -14.71 12.42
C ASN A 82 -16.04 -14.86 12.54
N MET A 83 -15.35 -15.14 11.44
CA MET A 83 -13.90 -15.32 11.41
C MET A 83 -13.14 -13.99 11.51
N TYR A 84 -13.65 -12.94 10.85
CA TYR A 84 -12.87 -11.72 10.62
C TYR A 84 -13.40 -10.48 11.35
N ILE A 85 -14.70 -10.35 11.63
CA ILE A 85 -15.19 -9.16 12.33
C ILE A 85 -14.60 -9.10 13.74
N GLY A 86 -14.05 -7.93 14.10
CA GLY A 86 -13.39 -7.69 15.37
C GLY A 86 -11.91 -8.07 15.38
N LYS A 87 -11.39 -8.75 14.34
CA LYS A 87 -9.96 -9.06 14.24
C LYS A 87 -9.13 -7.84 13.85
N THR A 88 -7.88 -7.85 14.29
CA THR A 88 -6.88 -6.86 13.88
C THR A 88 -6.26 -7.30 12.56
N VAL A 89 -6.29 -6.43 11.57
CA VAL A 89 -5.52 -6.57 10.34
C VAL A 89 -4.32 -5.63 10.41
N HIS A 90 -3.16 -6.15 10.04
CA HIS A 90 -1.93 -5.41 9.82
C HIS A 90 -1.78 -5.15 8.33
N ILE A 91 -1.38 -3.93 7.98
CA ILE A 91 -1.29 -3.46 6.60
C ILE A 91 0.06 -2.76 6.45
N VAL A 92 0.85 -3.24 5.50
CA VAL A 92 2.11 -2.62 5.12
C VAL A 92 1.93 -2.01 3.74
N TYR A 93 2.29 -0.74 3.59
CA TYR A 93 2.11 -0.01 2.34
C TYR A 93 3.28 0.94 2.02
N ILE A 94 3.34 1.35 0.76
CA ILE A 94 4.26 2.36 0.22
C ILE A 94 3.43 3.50 -0.37
N GLY A 95 3.90 4.73 -0.17
CA GLY A 95 3.25 5.96 -0.65
C GLY A 95 2.79 6.87 0.49
N ASP A 96 2.34 8.07 0.15
CA ASP A 96 1.84 9.08 1.06
C ASP A 96 0.32 9.20 0.97
N GLN A 97 -0.37 9.00 2.10
CA GLN A 97 -1.84 9.05 2.18
C GLN A 97 -2.46 10.42 1.87
N GLN A 98 -1.68 11.49 1.84
CA GLN A 98 -2.14 12.86 1.61
C GLN A 98 -1.94 13.31 0.17
N THR A 99 -0.88 12.84 -0.49
CA THR A 99 -0.50 13.32 -1.82
C THR A 99 -0.75 12.32 -2.92
N ASP A 100 -0.71 11.03 -2.61
CA ASP A 100 -0.77 10.01 -3.64
C ASP A 100 -2.23 9.65 -3.94
N GLU A 101 -2.57 9.58 -5.23
CA GLU A 101 -3.91 9.19 -5.68
C GLU A 101 -4.21 7.73 -5.33
N GLU A 102 -3.18 6.88 -5.38
CA GLU A 102 -3.25 5.45 -5.08
C GLU A 102 -2.10 5.06 -4.16
N ILE A 103 -2.38 4.17 -3.22
CA ILE A 103 -1.40 3.64 -2.27
C ILE A 103 -1.20 2.16 -2.57
N GLU A 104 0.05 1.74 -2.70
CA GLU A 104 0.38 0.33 -2.90
C GLU A 104 0.44 -0.39 -1.55
N ILE A 105 -0.45 -1.36 -1.35
CA ILE A 105 -0.39 -2.29 -0.22
C ILE A 105 0.56 -3.42 -0.61
N ILE A 106 1.66 -3.57 0.14
CA ILE A 106 2.71 -4.56 -0.14
C ILE A 106 2.57 -5.84 0.67
N ASP A 107 1.92 -5.78 1.83
CA ASP A 107 1.64 -6.96 2.65
C ASP A 107 0.45 -6.74 3.59
N THR A 108 -0.26 -7.82 3.92
CA THR A 108 -1.38 -7.81 4.87
C THR A 108 -1.51 -9.15 5.60
N TRP A 109 -1.78 -9.12 6.90
CA TRP A 109 -2.14 -10.32 7.67
C TRP A 109 -3.13 -10.00 8.79
N ILE A 110 -3.85 -11.02 9.26
CA ILE A 110 -4.90 -10.91 10.27
C ILE A 110 -4.51 -11.75 11.50
N GLU A 111 -4.71 -11.19 12.70
CA GLU A 111 -4.57 -11.89 13.99
C GLU A 111 -5.82 -12.71 14.40
#